data_AF-A0A5E9AQV7-F1
#
_entry.id   AF-A0A5E9AQV7-F1
#
_cell.length_a   1.000
_cell.length_b   1.000
_cell.length_c   1.000
_cell.angle_alpha   90.00
_cell.angle_beta   90.00
_cell.angle_gamma   90.00
#
_symmetry.space_group_name_H-M   'P 1'
#
loop_
_entity.id
_entity.type
_entity.pdbx_description
1 polymer ?
#
loop_
_entity_poly.entity_id
_entity_poly.type
_entity_poly.pdbx_seq_one_letter_code
_entity_poly.pdbx_strand_id
1 'polypeptide(L)' 'RRTTIAEGQALVAELRRRLSGICNPTYVIDLPDGGGKVPLAASHIEGRDGGTWLTRGQDGKVREYTEVVGQD' A
#
# COMPACT_ATOMS: atom_id res chain seq x y z
N ARG A 1 -6.70 16.46 -19.00
CA ARG A 1 -5.99 16.67 -17.72
C ARG A 1 -5.61 15.31 -17.16
N ARG A 2 -4.39 15.12 -16.63
CA ARG A 2 -4.00 13.88 -15.95
C ARG A 2 -4.48 13.89 -14.50
N THR A 3 -4.85 12.72 -13.98
CA THR A 3 -5.14 12.48 -12.56
C THR A 3 -3.90 12.77 -11.73
N THR A 4 -4.08 13.32 -10.53
CA THR A 4 -2.98 13.46 -9.56
C THR A 4 -2.61 12.11 -8.95
N ILE A 5 -1.40 12.01 -8.37
CA ILE A 5 -0.98 10.78 -7.67
C ILE A 5 -1.93 10.46 -6.51
N ALA A 6 -2.32 11.48 -5.73
CA ALA A 6 -3.23 11.32 -4.60
C ALA A 6 -4.61 10.77 -5.03
N GLU A 7 -5.17 11.29 -6.12
CA GLU A 7 -6.43 10.79 -6.68
C GLU A 7 -6.28 9.34 -7.19
N GLY A 8 -5.16 9.01 -7.85
CA GLY A 8 -4.87 7.65 -8.31
C GLY A 8 -4.73 6.64 -7.16
N GLN A 9 -4.07 7.05 -6.08
CA GLN A 9 -3.95 6.26 -4.85
C GLN A 9 -5.31 6.05 -4.18
N ALA A 10 -6.13 7.10 -4.08
CA ALA A 10 -7.47 7.01 -3.51
C ALA A 10 -8.38 6.07 -4.32
N LEU A 11 -8.32 6.13 -5.65
CA LEU A 11 -9.06 5.23 -6.53
C LEU A 11 -8.68 3.75 -6.30
N VAL A 12 -7.38 3.44 -6.26
CA VAL A 12 -6.91 2.06 -6.05
C VAL A 12 -7.18 1.56 -4.63
N ALA A 13 -7.15 2.44 -3.62
CA ALA A 13 -7.57 2.08 -2.26
C ALA A 13 -9.03 1.60 -2.23
N GLU A 14 -9.94 2.29 -2.93
CA GLU A 14 -11.35 1.88 -3.00
C GLU A 14 -11.56 0.61 -3.83
N LEU A 15 -10.79 0.40 -4.91
CA LEU A 15 -10.82 -0.87 -5.64
C LEU A 15 -10.40 -2.04 -4.75
N ARG A 16 -9.32 -1.89 -3.96
CA ARG A 16 -8.84 -2.93 -3.05
C ARG A 16 -9.85 -3.32 -1.99
N ARG A 17 -10.65 -2.36 -1.51
CA ARG A 17 -11.71 -2.60 -0.54
C ARG A 17 -12.88 -3.42 -1.12
N ARG A 18 -13.12 -3.33 -2.43
CA ARG A 18 -14.30 -3.90 -3.11
C ARG A 18 -14.03 -5.19 -3.86
N LEU A 19 -12.84 -5.33 -4.42
CA LEU A 19 -12.46 -6.45 -5.26
C LEU A 19 -11.91 -7.61 -4.43
N SER A 20 -11.98 -8.82 -4.98
CA SER A 20 -11.26 -9.97 -4.42
C SER A 20 -9.75 -9.73 -4.53
N GLY A 21 -8.97 -10.35 -3.64
CA GLY A 21 -7.52 -10.15 -3.59
C GLY A 21 -6.80 -10.42 -4.92
N ILE A 22 -7.27 -11.40 -5.70
CA ILE A 22 -6.71 -11.73 -7.02
C ILE A 22 -6.98 -10.65 -8.09
N CYS A 23 -7.98 -9.80 -7.87
CA CYS A 23 -8.36 -8.71 -8.77
C CYS A 23 -7.77 -7.37 -8.34
N ASN A 24 -6.98 -7.32 -7.26
CA ASN A 24 -6.43 -6.07 -6.74
C ASN A 24 -5.31 -5.55 -7.66
N PRO A 25 -5.44 -4.33 -8.20
CA PRO A 25 -4.44 -3.79 -9.10
C PRO A 25 -3.22 -3.25 -8.35
N THR A 26 -2.10 -3.20 -9.07
CA THR A 26 -0.93 -2.41 -8.68
C THR A 26 -1.02 -1.05 -9.37
N TYR A 27 -1.13 0.03 -8.59
CA TYR A 27 -1.04 1.39 -9.12
C TYR A 27 0.42 1.70 -9.43
N VAL A 28 0.74 2.04 -10.68
CA VAL A 28 2.11 2.31 -11.13
C VAL A 28 2.20 3.65 -11.86
N ILE A 29 3.39 4.26 -11.81
CA ILE A 29 3.80 5.30 -12.75
C ILE A 29 4.92 4.79 -13.64
N ASP A 30 4.92 5.21 -14.90
CA ASP A 30 6.08 5.08 -15.77
C ASP A 30 7.01 6.27 -15.53
N LEU A 31 8.25 5.99 -15.14
CA LEU A 31 9.26 7.02 -14.98
C LEU A 31 9.81 7.47 -16.34
N PRO A 32 10.18 8.76 -16.49
CA PRO A 32 10.91 9.25 -17.64
C PRO A 32 12.23 8.50 -17.88
N ASP A 33 12.79 8.68 -19.09
CA ASP A 33 14.13 8.22 -19.46
C ASP A 33 14.39 6.72 -19.27
N GLY A 34 13.33 5.89 -19.34
CA GLY A 34 13.45 4.45 -19.20
C GLY A 34 13.59 3.96 -17.75
N GLY A 35 13.25 4.78 -16.75
CA GLY A 35 13.31 4.41 -15.33
C GLY A 35 12.32 3.31 -14.88
N GLY A 36 11.48 2.80 -15.80
CA GLY A 36 10.60 1.66 -15.56
C GLY A 36 9.29 2.00 -14.84
N LYS A 37 8.55 0.96 -14.44
CA LYS A 37 7.27 1.05 -13.73
C LYS A 37 7.49 1.02 -12.23
N VAL A 38 7.10 2.08 -11.53
CA VAL A 38 7.22 2.19 -10.08
C VAL A 38 5.84 2.07 -9.41
N PRO A 39 5.61 1.07 -8.55
CA PRO A 39 4.41 0.99 -7.73
C PRO A 39 4.27 2.19 -6.79
N LEU A 40 3.11 2.82 -6.77
CA LEU A 40 2.77 3.95 -5.90
C LEU A 40 1.60 3.63 -4.96
N ALA A 41 1.56 2.43 -4.39
CA ALA A 41 0.60 2.17 -3.31
C ALA A 41 0.87 3.09 -2.11
N ALA A 42 -0.17 3.62 -1.49
CA ALA A 42 -0.03 4.26 -0.19
C ALA A 42 0.48 3.24 0.83
N SER A 43 1.37 3.68 1.73
CA SER A 43 1.85 2.83 2.82
C SER A 43 0.67 2.42 3.70
N HIS A 44 0.60 1.14 4.04
CA HIS A 44 -0.31 0.64 5.07
C HIS A 44 0.30 0.76 6.47
N ILE A 45 1.58 1.13 6.58
CA ILE A 45 2.28 1.34 7.85
C ILE A 45 1.99 2.76 8.33
N GLU A 46 1.45 2.89 9.53
CA GLU A 46 1.14 4.17 10.19
C GLU A 46 2.15 4.53 11.28
N GLY A 47 2.88 3.54 11.79
CA GLY A 47 3.86 3.74 12.84
C GLY A 47 4.60 2.45 13.17
N ARG A 48 5.65 2.61 13.97
CA ARG A 48 6.48 1.52 14.46
C ARG A 48 7.03 1.88 15.84
N ASP A 49 6.99 0.91 16.75
CA ASP A 49 7.71 0.94 18.02
C ASP A 49 8.44 -0.39 18.21
N GLY A 50 9.78 -0.37 18.21
CA GLY A 50 10.59 -1.58 18.25
C GLY A 50 10.24 -2.59 17.14
N GLY A 51 9.83 -3.80 17.54
CA GLY A 51 9.36 -4.87 16.64
C GLY A 51 7.86 -4.83 16.34
N THR A 52 7.13 -3.85 16.87
CA THR A 52 5.68 -3.71 16.70
C THR A 52 5.36 -2.64 15.67
N TRP A 53 4.52 -2.99 14.71
CA TRP A 53 4.09 -2.15 13.59
C TRP A 53 2.62 -1.81 13.73
N LEU A 54 2.27 -0.54 13.57
CA LEU A 54 0.90 -0.09 13.40
C LEU A 54 0.54 -0.13 11.91
N THR A 55 -0.41 -0.98 11.55
CA THR A 55 -0.80 -1.22 10.16
C THR A 55 -2.28 -0.98 9.94
N ARG A 56 -2.65 -0.23 8.89
CA ARG A 56 -4.03 -0.07 8.46
C ARG A 56 -4.40 -1.15 7.44
N GLY A 57 -5.32 -2.03 7.85
CA GLY A 57 -5.88 -3.05 6.98
C GLY A 57 -6.72 -2.48 5.84
N GLN A 58 -7.05 -3.32 4.85
CA GLN A 58 -7.95 -2.96 3.74
C GLN A 58 -9.38 -2.66 4.21
N ASP A 59 -9.75 -3.14 5.41
CA ASP A 59 -11.00 -2.82 6.10
C ASP A 59 -10.97 -1.44 6.79
N GLY A 60 -9.87 -0.69 6.66
CA GLY A 60 -9.66 0.61 7.27
C GLY A 60 -9.27 0.56 8.75
N LYS A 61 -9.19 -0.62 9.37
CA LYS A 61 -8.86 -0.77 10.79
C LYS A 61 -7.36 -0.77 11.01
N VAL A 62 -6.91 -0.04 12.03
CA VAL A 62 -5.52 -0.07 12.48
C VAL A 62 -5.33 -1.27 13.40
N ARG A 63 -4.25 -2.03 13.18
CA ARG A 63 -3.88 -3.22 13.96
C ARG A 63 -2.38 -3.21 14.21
N GLU A 64 -2.02 -3.64 15.41
CA GLU A 64 -0.64 -3.94 15.75
C GLU A 64 -0.22 -5.28 15.16
N TYR A 65 1.00 -5.32 14.62
CA TYR A 65 1.68 -6.52 14.20
C TYR A 65 3.07 -6.55 14.83
N THR A 66 3.33 -7.49 15.72
CA THR A 66 4.66 -7.70 16.30
C THR A 66 5.42 -8.73 15.49
N GLU A 67 6.59 -8.34 14.96
CA GLU A 67 7.49 -9.24 14.26
C GLU A 67 7.90 -10.41 15.16
N VAL A 68 7.77 -11.62 14.63
CA VAL A 68 8.32 -12.83 15.25
C VAL A 68 9.57 -13.20 14.47
N VAL A 69 10.72 -12.68 14.91
CA VAL A 69 12.02 -13.03 14.34
C VAL A 69 12.53 -14.25 15.09
N GLY A 70 12.75 -15.37 14.37
CA GLY A 70 13.38 -16.55 14.95
C GLY A 70 14.79 -16.19 15.44
N GLN A 71 15.16 -16.68 16.62
CA GLN A 71 16.56 -16.62 17.07
C GLN A 71 17.30 -17.77 16.39
N ASP A 72 18.34 -17.44 15.62
CA ASP A 72 19.35 -18.41 15.18
C ASP A 72 20.18 -18.92 16.37
#